data_AF-A0AAP7A2L4-F1
#
_entry.id   AF-A0AAP7A2L4-F1
#
_cell.length_a   1.000
_cell.length_b   1.000
_cell.length_c   1.000
_cell.angle_alpha   90.00
_cell.angle_beta   90.00
_cell.angle_gamma   90.00
#
_symmetry.space_group_name_H-M   'P 1'
#
loop_
_entity.id
_entity.type
_entity.pdbx_description
1 polymer ?
#
loop_
_entity_poly.entity_id
_entity_poly.type
_entity_poly.pdbx_seq_one_letter_code
_entity_poly.pdbx_strand_id
1 'polypeptide(L)'
;MEKTDICDVWFDFAMAFVDKKNDSGWDALPPEEQEITALWLLEADLYNGGFIQFFCNWGEAAYLHAVRALQAIGAVHALEIIQSGYACIERLSGDKRLTQLWDIPQFLTEEEIEKLDKLDEQFWEDPDKIAEKAHRYYVEQLGIHTP
;
A
#
# COMPACT_ATOMS: atom_id res chain seq x y z
N MET A 1 -24.45 -11.45 18.45
CA MET A 1 -23.70 -10.23 18.10
C MET A 1 -22.58 -10.72 17.23
N GLU A 2 -22.71 -10.58 15.91
CA GLU A 2 -21.58 -10.86 15.01
C GLU A 2 -20.43 -9.98 15.46
N LYS A 3 -19.28 -10.60 15.67
CA LYS A 3 -18.06 -9.91 16.03
C LYS A 3 -17.65 -9.18 14.75
N THR A 4 -17.71 -7.85 14.73
CA THR A 4 -17.29 -7.06 13.57
C THR A 4 -15.87 -7.46 13.19
N ASP A 5 -15.65 -7.79 11.92
CA ASP A 5 -14.32 -8.12 11.43
C ASP A 5 -13.42 -6.88 11.55
N ILE A 6 -12.24 -7.04 12.12
CA ILE A 6 -11.29 -5.95 12.28
C ILE A 6 -10.81 -5.42 10.92
N CYS A 7 -10.80 -6.27 9.89
CA CYS A 7 -10.50 -5.86 8.53
C CYS A 7 -11.56 -4.87 8.02
N ASP A 8 -12.84 -5.16 8.16
CA ASP A 8 -13.92 -4.25 7.75
C ASP A 8 -13.84 -2.92 8.50
N VAL A 9 -13.62 -2.97 9.83
CA VAL A 9 -13.48 -1.75 10.66
C VAL A 9 -12.32 -0.88 10.19
N TRP A 10 -11.16 -1.51 9.92
CA TRP A 10 -9.97 -0.81 9.45
C TRP A 10 -10.19 -0.20 8.06
N PHE A 11 -10.73 -0.99 7.12
CA PHE A 11 -10.96 -0.54 5.75
C PHE A 11 -11.97 0.61 5.67
N ASP A 12 -13.07 0.52 6.42
CA ASP A 12 -14.08 1.59 6.48
C ASP A 12 -13.50 2.88 7.09
N PHE A 13 -12.70 2.76 8.15
CA PHE A 13 -12.01 3.90 8.77
C PHE A 13 -11.05 4.57 7.78
N ALA A 14 -10.20 3.77 7.12
CA ALA A 14 -9.14 4.28 6.25
C ALA A 14 -9.68 4.86 4.93
N MET A 15 -10.83 4.37 4.43
CA MET A 15 -11.51 4.88 3.23
C MET A 15 -11.77 6.39 3.31
N ALA A 16 -12.14 6.92 4.49
CA ALA A 16 -12.43 8.35 4.64
C ALA A 16 -11.22 9.25 4.32
N PHE A 17 -10.00 8.75 4.53
CA PHE A 17 -8.76 9.46 4.20
C PHE A 17 -8.42 9.35 2.72
N VAL A 18 -8.80 8.24 2.07
CA VAL A 18 -8.70 8.06 0.61
C VAL A 18 -9.59 9.09 -0.10
N ASP A 19 -10.83 9.28 0.36
CA ASP A 19 -11.73 10.30 -0.17
C ASP A 19 -11.13 11.71 -0.03
N LYS A 20 -10.65 12.04 1.17
CA LYS A 20 -9.95 13.32 1.41
C LYS A 20 -8.74 13.52 0.50
N LYS A 21 -7.93 12.48 0.29
CA LYS A 21 -6.77 12.51 -0.63
C LYS A 21 -7.20 12.68 -2.08
N ASN A 22 -8.31 12.08 -2.50
CA ASN A 22 -8.81 12.24 -3.86
C ASN A 22 -9.32 13.67 -4.11
N ASP A 23 -9.88 14.32 -3.10
CA ASP A 23 -10.34 15.70 -3.18
C ASP A 23 -9.20 16.73 -3.12
N SER A 24 -8.16 16.48 -2.32
CA SER A 24 -7.16 17.50 -1.95
C SER A 24 -5.71 17.19 -2.33
N GLY A 25 -5.41 15.95 -2.76
CA GLY A 25 -4.06 15.49 -3.08
C GLY A 25 -3.21 15.12 -1.86
N TRP A 26 -2.09 14.43 -2.09
CA TRP A 26 -1.21 13.94 -1.03
C TRP A 26 -0.64 15.03 -0.13
N ASP A 27 -0.26 16.17 -0.71
CA ASP A 27 0.39 17.28 0.02
C ASP A 27 -0.53 17.99 1.02
N ALA A 28 -1.85 17.80 0.89
CA ALA A 28 -2.84 18.35 1.81
C ALA A 28 -3.08 17.48 3.05
N LEU A 29 -2.62 16.22 3.02
CA LEU A 29 -2.78 15.28 4.14
C LEU A 29 -1.59 15.40 5.11
N PRO A 30 -1.85 15.45 6.43
CA PRO A 30 -0.84 15.21 7.46
C PRO A 30 -0.13 13.86 7.27
N PRO A 31 1.10 13.68 7.79
CA PRO A 31 1.89 12.47 7.58
C PRO A 31 1.16 11.17 7.93
N GLU A 32 0.42 11.13 9.04
CA GLU A 32 -0.31 9.96 9.50
C GLU A 32 -1.52 9.66 8.62
N GLU A 33 -2.19 10.70 8.08
CA GLU A 33 -3.29 10.50 7.13
C GLU A 33 -2.77 9.98 5.77
N GLN A 34 -1.60 10.45 5.32
CA GLN A 34 -0.94 9.91 4.14
C GLN A 34 -0.62 8.42 4.33
N GLU A 35 -0.14 8.03 5.51
CA GLU A 35 0.17 6.65 5.87
C GLU A 35 -1.08 5.76 5.86
N ILE A 36 -2.17 6.20 6.52
CA ILE A 36 -3.46 5.49 6.53
C ILE A 36 -4.00 5.32 5.11
N THR A 37 -3.98 6.41 4.33
CA THR A 37 -4.42 6.39 2.92
C THR A 37 -3.60 5.40 2.10
N ALA A 38 -2.28 5.42 2.25
CA ALA A 38 -1.39 4.56 1.48
C ALA A 38 -1.52 3.08 1.86
N LEU A 39 -1.76 2.75 3.14
CA LEU A 39 -2.06 1.37 3.55
C LEU A 39 -3.35 0.87 2.91
N TRP A 40 -4.42 1.66 2.92
CA TRP A 40 -5.67 1.26 2.28
C TRP A 40 -5.48 1.00 0.78
N LEU A 41 -4.82 1.92 0.08
CA LEU A 41 -4.53 1.78 -1.36
C LEU A 41 -3.66 0.55 -1.64
N LEU A 42 -2.67 0.30 -0.78
CA LEU A 42 -1.80 -0.86 -0.87
C LEU A 42 -2.59 -2.15 -0.74
N GLU A 43 -3.31 -2.34 0.37
CA GLU A 43 -4.06 -3.58 0.62
C GLU A 43 -5.12 -3.79 -0.48
N ALA A 44 -5.87 -2.74 -0.84
CA ALA A 44 -6.90 -2.83 -1.87
C ALA A 44 -6.35 -3.26 -3.23
N ASP A 45 -5.23 -2.70 -3.70
CA ASP A 45 -4.68 -3.07 -5.01
C ASP A 45 -3.91 -4.39 -4.97
N LEU A 46 -3.21 -4.73 -3.88
CA LEU A 46 -2.50 -6.01 -3.74
C LEU A 46 -3.47 -7.20 -3.74
N TYR A 47 -4.65 -7.06 -3.12
CA TYR A 47 -5.68 -8.11 -3.18
C TYR A 47 -6.42 -8.20 -4.52
N ASN A 48 -6.35 -7.18 -5.37
CA ASN A 48 -7.07 -7.13 -6.65
C ASN A 48 -6.20 -7.44 -7.87
N GLY A 49 -5.00 -6.85 -7.95
CA GLY A 49 -4.10 -7.00 -9.10
C GLY A 49 -2.62 -6.88 -8.75
N GLY A 50 -2.30 -7.09 -7.47
CA GLY A 50 -0.91 -7.22 -7.01
C GLY A 50 -0.14 -5.92 -6.95
N PHE A 51 1.17 -6.04 -6.72
CA PHE A 51 2.08 -4.91 -6.56
C PHE A 51 2.12 -4.02 -7.81
N ILE A 52 2.01 -4.62 -9.01
CA ILE A 52 1.99 -3.87 -10.27
C ILE A 52 0.79 -2.92 -10.31
N GLN A 53 -0.40 -3.39 -9.93
CA GLN A 53 -1.60 -2.54 -9.91
C GLN A 53 -1.42 -1.38 -8.93
N PHE A 54 -0.98 -1.65 -7.71
CA PHE A 54 -0.72 -0.62 -6.69
C PHE A 54 0.24 0.45 -7.21
N PHE A 55 1.40 0.04 -7.73
CA PHE A 55 2.41 0.99 -8.18
C PHE A 55 1.94 1.76 -9.41
N CYS A 56 1.32 1.09 -10.39
CA CYS A 56 0.92 1.75 -11.63
C CYS A 56 -0.26 2.71 -11.44
N ASN A 57 -1.12 2.48 -10.44
CA ASN A 57 -2.21 3.39 -10.10
C ASN A 57 -1.75 4.63 -9.34
N TRP A 58 -0.83 4.45 -8.38
CA TRP A 58 -0.57 5.50 -7.38
C TRP A 58 0.86 6.05 -7.38
N GLY A 59 1.78 5.35 -8.03
CA GLY A 59 3.16 5.76 -8.21
C GLY A 59 4.00 5.77 -6.94
N GLU A 60 5.20 6.35 -7.08
CA GLU A 60 6.24 6.31 -6.04
C GLU A 60 5.84 7.04 -4.75
N ALA A 61 5.04 8.10 -4.83
CA ALA A 61 4.56 8.81 -3.64
C ALA A 61 3.76 7.87 -2.71
N ALA A 62 2.82 7.11 -3.26
CA ALA A 62 2.04 6.15 -2.48
C ALA A 62 2.91 5.01 -1.93
N TYR A 63 3.87 4.52 -2.72
CA TYR A 63 4.85 3.54 -2.25
C TYR A 63 5.64 4.04 -1.02
N LEU A 64 6.16 5.26 -1.07
CA LEU A 64 6.93 5.84 0.04
C LEU A 64 6.08 6.01 1.32
N HIS A 65 4.82 6.43 1.16
CA HIS A 65 3.88 6.53 2.27
C HIS A 65 3.52 5.15 2.84
N ALA A 66 3.31 4.14 2.00
CA ALA A 66 3.06 2.77 2.44
C ALA A 66 4.25 2.19 3.19
N VAL A 67 5.48 2.40 2.71
CA VAL A 67 6.71 2.00 3.42
C VAL A 67 6.77 2.64 4.81
N ARG A 68 6.51 3.94 4.91
CA ARG A 68 6.50 4.66 6.20
C ARG A 68 5.44 4.11 7.13
N ALA A 69 4.25 3.82 6.61
CA ALA A 69 3.14 3.27 7.38
C ALA A 69 3.43 1.87 7.91
N LEU A 70 3.95 0.97 7.06
CA LEU A 70 4.33 -0.40 7.44
C LEU A 70 5.44 -0.40 8.51
N GLN A 71 6.39 0.54 8.41
CA GLN A 71 7.40 0.77 9.45
C GLN A 71 6.76 1.23 10.76
N ALA A 72 5.85 2.21 10.72
CA ALA A 72 5.20 2.77 11.90
C ALA A 72 4.41 1.71 12.68
N ILE A 73 3.71 0.83 11.98
CA ILE A 73 2.89 -0.22 12.62
C ILE A 73 3.69 -1.50 12.93
N GLY A 74 4.96 -1.59 12.51
CA GLY A 74 5.80 -2.77 12.69
C GLY A 74 5.35 -3.99 11.88
N ALA A 75 4.85 -3.78 10.67
CA ALA A 75 4.50 -4.84 9.72
C ALA A 75 5.73 -5.23 8.87
N VAL A 76 6.65 -5.99 9.49
CA VAL A 76 8.00 -6.24 8.96
C VAL A 76 8.01 -7.15 7.72
N HIS A 77 7.11 -8.12 7.64
CA HIS A 77 7.03 -9.04 6.50
C HIS A 77 6.42 -8.33 5.30
N ALA A 78 5.31 -7.62 5.52
CA ALA A 78 4.70 -6.78 4.49
C ALA A 78 5.69 -5.72 3.98
N LEU A 79 6.44 -5.08 4.87
CA LEU A 79 7.48 -4.12 4.49
C LEU A 79 8.54 -4.76 3.58
N GLU A 80 9.07 -5.93 3.93
CA GLU A 80 10.07 -6.65 3.14
C GLU A 80 9.52 -7.03 1.75
N ILE A 81 8.27 -7.50 1.68
CA ILE A 81 7.59 -7.83 0.43
C ILE A 81 7.48 -6.60 -0.47
N ILE A 82 6.97 -5.49 0.06
CA ILE A 82 6.74 -4.26 -0.70
C ILE A 82 8.07 -3.63 -1.17
N GLN A 83 9.12 -3.68 -0.35
CA GLN A 83 10.45 -3.24 -0.77
C GLN A 83 11.04 -4.17 -1.85
N SER A 84 10.83 -5.48 -1.73
CA SER A 84 11.28 -6.46 -2.72
C SER A 84 10.56 -6.32 -4.07
N GLY A 85 9.27 -5.99 -4.04
CA GLY A 85 8.48 -5.69 -5.23
C GLY A 85 8.98 -4.42 -5.93
N TYR A 86 9.20 -3.34 -5.17
CA TYR A 86 9.74 -2.09 -5.72
C TYR A 86 11.12 -2.28 -6.35
N ALA A 87 12.00 -3.08 -5.74
CA ALA A 87 13.32 -3.38 -6.31
C ALA A 87 13.26 -4.06 -7.70
N CYS A 88 12.14 -4.70 -8.06
CA CYS A 88 11.96 -5.28 -9.40
C CYS A 88 11.68 -4.21 -10.47
N ILE A 89 11.10 -3.07 -10.08
CA ILE A 89 10.70 -2.00 -10.99
C ILE A 89 11.57 -0.74 -10.89
N GLU A 90 12.33 -0.55 -9.80
CA GLU A 90 13.14 0.65 -9.54
C GLU A 90 14.09 0.99 -10.68
N ARG A 91 14.65 -0.03 -11.35
CA ARG A 91 15.54 0.14 -12.51
C ARG A 91 14.87 0.85 -13.70
N LEU A 92 13.55 0.90 -13.74
CA LEU A 92 12.77 1.58 -14.77
C LEU A 92 12.48 3.04 -14.41
N SER A 93 12.86 3.49 -13.21
CA SER A 93 12.73 4.89 -12.80
C SER A 93 13.52 5.81 -13.74
N GLY A 94 12.83 6.80 -14.31
CA GLY A 94 13.41 7.72 -15.28
C GLY A 94 13.73 7.11 -16.65
N ASP A 95 13.32 5.86 -16.93
CA ASP A 95 13.47 5.27 -18.25
C ASP A 95 12.62 6.02 -19.27
N LYS A 96 13.30 6.62 -20.26
CA LYS A 96 12.67 7.48 -21.29
C LYS A 96 11.70 6.72 -22.21
N ARG A 97 11.70 5.39 -22.17
CA ARG A 97 10.74 4.56 -22.91
C ARG A 97 9.36 4.55 -22.25
N LEU A 98 9.29 4.80 -20.94
CA LEU A 98 8.03 4.91 -20.23
C LEU A 98 7.39 6.27 -20.50
N THR A 99 6.14 6.25 -20.95
CA THR A 99 5.30 7.44 -21.12
C THR A 99 4.31 7.59 -19.96
N GLN A 100 3.97 6.48 -19.30
CA GLN A 100 3.12 6.38 -18.12
C GLN A 100 3.54 5.18 -17.28
N LEU A 101 3.08 5.12 -16.02
CA LEU A 101 3.44 4.02 -15.11
C LEU A 101 2.96 2.65 -15.63
N TRP A 102 1.79 2.60 -16.27
CA TRP A 102 1.25 1.38 -16.88
C TRP A 102 2.03 0.85 -18.10
N ASP A 103 3.11 1.53 -18.50
CA ASP A 103 4.06 0.97 -19.47
C ASP A 103 5.03 -0.02 -18.80
N ILE A 104 5.23 0.06 -17.48
CA ILE A 104 6.16 -0.78 -16.70
C ILE A 104 6.03 -2.28 -17.02
N PRO A 105 4.83 -2.88 -17.03
CA PRO A 105 4.69 -4.32 -17.28
C PRO A 105 5.31 -4.79 -18.60
N GLN A 106 5.37 -3.93 -19.61
CA GLN A 106 5.94 -4.25 -20.93
C GLN A 106 7.47 -4.39 -20.90
N PHE A 107 8.13 -3.87 -19.86
CA PHE A 107 9.58 -3.82 -19.72
C PHE A 107 10.11 -4.71 -18.59
N LEU A 108 9.22 -5.45 -17.93
CA LEU A 108 9.60 -6.48 -16.97
C LEU A 108 10.12 -7.72 -17.68
N THR A 109 11.10 -8.38 -17.07
CA THR A 109 11.54 -9.71 -17.48
C THR A 109 10.56 -10.77 -16.96
N GLU A 110 10.58 -11.96 -17.54
CA GLU A 110 9.79 -13.10 -17.03
C GLU A 110 10.15 -13.41 -15.57
N GLU A 111 11.44 -13.33 -15.20
CA GLU A 111 11.90 -13.56 -13.82
C GLU A 111 11.36 -12.51 -12.85
N GLU A 112 11.28 -11.24 -13.25
CA GLU A 112 10.70 -10.17 -12.42
C GLU A 112 9.21 -10.35 -12.24
N ILE A 113 8.48 -10.76 -13.29
CA ILE A 113 7.05 -11.06 -13.21
C ILE A 113 6.81 -12.24 -12.26
N GLU A 114 7.51 -13.36 -12.45
CA GLU A 114 7.39 -14.52 -11.55
C GLU A 114 7.75 -14.19 -10.10
N LYS A 115 8.70 -13.28 -9.88
CA LYS A 115 9.06 -12.82 -8.55
C LYS A 115 7.95 -11.96 -7.93
N LEU A 116 7.37 -11.04 -8.70
CA LEU A 116 6.26 -10.20 -8.25
C LEU A 116 5.03 -11.04 -7.90
N ASP A 117 4.67 -12.00 -8.74
CA ASP A 117 3.54 -12.90 -8.49
C ASP A 117 3.70 -13.67 -7.15
N LYS A 118 4.92 -14.17 -6.88
CA LYS A 118 5.22 -14.86 -5.60
C LYS A 118 5.17 -13.92 -4.40
N LEU A 119 5.57 -12.67 -4.58
CA LEU A 119 5.51 -11.66 -3.52
C LEU A 119 4.07 -11.27 -3.20
N ASP A 120 3.22 -11.17 -4.22
CA ASP A 120 1.79 -10.91 -4.06
C ASP A 120 1.12 -12.07 -3.29
N GLU A 121 1.42 -13.33 -3.67
CA GLU A 121 0.96 -14.52 -2.92
C GLU A 121 1.39 -14.49 -1.44
N GLN A 122 2.65 -14.12 -1.17
CA GLN A 122 3.16 -14.00 0.21
C GLN A 122 2.49 -12.88 0.99
N PHE A 123 2.10 -11.78 0.32
CA PHE A 123 1.38 -10.68 0.96
C PHE A 123 0.01 -11.13 1.44
N TRP A 124 -0.69 -11.96 0.65
CA TRP A 124 -2.05 -12.42 0.97
C TRP A 124 -2.13 -13.29 2.23
N GLU A 125 -1.03 -13.93 2.63
CA GLU A 125 -0.96 -14.70 3.88
C GLU A 125 -1.07 -13.81 5.14
N ASP A 126 -0.82 -12.50 5.01
CA ASP A 126 -0.89 -11.47 6.05
C ASP A 126 -0.40 -11.93 7.45
N PRO A 127 0.85 -12.43 7.58
CA PRO A 127 1.38 -12.84 8.88
C PRO A 127 1.52 -11.66 9.85
N ASP A 128 1.54 -10.43 9.34
CA ASP A 128 1.63 -9.22 10.12
C ASP A 128 0.29 -8.76 10.68
N LYS A 129 -0.84 -9.23 10.14
CA LYS A 129 -2.18 -8.77 10.50
C LYS A 129 -2.30 -7.26 10.38
N ILE A 130 -2.07 -6.75 9.18
CA ILE A 130 -1.92 -5.31 8.91
C ILE A 130 -3.07 -4.51 9.51
N ALA A 131 -4.33 -4.91 9.25
CA ALA A 131 -5.52 -4.25 9.78
C ALA A 131 -5.54 -4.16 11.31
N GLU A 132 -5.20 -5.25 12.02
CA GLU A 132 -5.14 -5.25 13.50
C GLU A 132 -4.06 -4.29 14.03
N LYS A 133 -2.87 -4.30 13.41
CA LYS A 133 -1.75 -3.43 13.81
C LYS A 133 -2.05 -1.96 13.50
N ALA A 134 -2.59 -1.68 12.32
CA ALA A 134 -2.89 -0.33 11.86
C ALA A 134 -4.02 0.31 12.68
N HIS A 135 -5.11 -0.42 12.91
CA HIS A 135 -6.19 0.06 13.80
C HIS A 135 -5.67 0.39 15.19
N ARG A 136 -4.91 -0.53 15.81
CA ARG A 136 -4.31 -0.30 17.14
C ARG A 136 -3.41 0.93 17.16
N TYR A 137 -2.57 1.12 16.15
CA TYR A 137 -1.62 2.22 16.12
C TYR A 137 -2.31 3.57 15.86
N TYR A 138 -3.00 3.72 14.73
CA TYR A 138 -3.58 5.01 14.34
C TYR A 138 -4.82 5.38 15.14
N VAL A 139 -5.72 4.44 15.40
CA VAL A 139 -7.00 4.72 16.07
C VAL A 139 -6.83 4.71 17.58
N GLU A 140 -6.25 3.64 18.15
CA GLU A 140 -6.24 3.48 19.62
C GLU A 140 -5.08 4.24 20.29
N GLN A 141 -3.87 4.22 19.71
CA GLN A 141 -2.69 4.84 20.32
C GLN A 141 -2.56 6.32 19.96
N LEU A 142 -2.70 6.66 18.68
CA LEU A 142 -2.59 8.06 18.22
C LEU A 142 -3.91 8.83 18.34
N GLY A 143 -5.04 8.14 18.50
CA GLY A 143 -6.34 8.78 18.67
C GLY A 143 -6.84 9.50 17.41
N ILE A 144 -6.45 9.01 16.22
CA ILE A 144 -6.87 9.61 14.96
C ILE A 144 -8.36 9.29 14.73
N HIS A 145 -9.10 10.32 14.32
CA HIS A 145 -10.51 10.21 13.94
C HIS A 145 -10.67 10.49 12.45
N THR A 146 -11.68 9.89 11.83
CA THR A 146 -12.05 10.18 10.44
C THR A 146 -12.31 11.69 10.26
N PRO A 147 -11.93 12.27 9.11
CA PRO A 147 -12.08 13.69 8.82
C PRO A 147 -13.54 14.16 8.75
#